data_AF-A0A495JJK6-F1
#
_entry.id   AF-A0A495JJK6-F1
#
_cell.length_a   1.000
_cell.length_b   1.000
_cell.length_c   1.000
_cell.angle_alpha   90.00
_cell.angle_beta   90.00
_cell.angle_gamma   90.00
#
_symmetry.space_group_name_H-M   'P 1'
#
loop_
_entity.id
_entity.type
_entity.pdbx_description
1 polymer ?
#
loop_
_entity_poly.entity_id
_entity_poly.type
_entity_poly.pdbx_seq_one_letter_code
_entity_poly.pdbx_strand_id
1 'polypeptide(L)'
;MLARRCYALIPTALRRRLHQRVPFDQQVRLSRWLNRPAGTFGVTLRQWYDDRSGRDTGRRWVRLDGRRVSAAVDPAATPLSAHQGNLDRVLAALGDASVEHFAIPHHRGLRSRVGVPANQRAEALRAIAGLGDVLIGRPSRKAVRPRAGGRGPRRVRRADVVLVYRPIWISEDLAYGAAYACELEFWHGGDGRLTAPRPNALARSVPSFRPNVRVPGASLNPFVPAGYHARYPVRADFAGVSADAVTFPVDAVYAWHDREDPHWRSRFQTAHDRHGLHGEPAVDGIRHADHDELRYSLRSLHLYAPWLRHIYLVTDGQVPRWLDLPQPGLTVISHRDLFGDNATLPTFNPHAIESVLHLIPGLAEHFLHLDDNVLLGRPVLPRTFFHPNGLTKFFPSRRNQIDLGDPAYTDAPVTAAAKNNRRLIARRFGRVISEQMKHAPYALRRSVLAEICAVASEEIAETRRHPFRHPADLSIASGLHHHWSYLRGTAVPGPIRHLHTDLADPQAPVLLNHLLNWRDYDTVHLSDSIPAGADRERADTMLRSFLARYLPVRSPWEVTAEVEATRAHQSATELAHLLQPGVSTGGGVPLARPGQNDPATRPTGLLQPR
;
A
#
# COMPACT_ATOMS: atom_id res chain seq x y z
N MET A 1 34.26 8.13 -0.24
CA MET A 1 34.15 9.35 -1.08
C MET A 1 34.80 9.15 -2.44
N LEU A 2 36.02 8.59 -2.53
CA LEU A 2 36.64 8.20 -3.80
C LEU A 2 35.75 7.22 -4.59
N ALA A 3 35.31 6.11 -4.00
CA ALA A 3 34.54 5.10 -4.72
C ALA A 3 33.21 5.61 -5.34
N ARG A 4 32.50 6.53 -4.66
CA ARG A 4 31.28 7.18 -5.20
C ARG A 4 31.59 8.17 -6.32
N ARG A 5 32.74 8.85 -6.28
CA ARG A 5 33.23 9.70 -7.38
C ARG A 5 33.69 8.83 -8.56
N CYS A 6 34.45 7.77 -8.32
CA CYS A 6 34.86 6.79 -9.34
C CYS A 6 33.65 6.13 -10.01
N TYR A 7 32.64 5.68 -9.26
CA TYR A 7 31.43 5.09 -9.82
C TYR A 7 30.55 6.11 -10.57
N ALA A 8 30.49 7.37 -10.11
CA ALA A 8 29.83 8.45 -10.85
C ALA A 8 30.58 8.86 -12.13
N LEU A 9 31.89 8.60 -12.20
CA LEU A 9 32.74 8.79 -13.38
C LEU A 9 32.61 7.64 -14.39
N ILE A 10 32.11 6.46 -14.00
CA ILE A 10 31.80 5.39 -14.95
C ILE A 10 30.65 5.88 -15.85
N PRO A 11 30.79 5.84 -17.19
CA PRO A 11 29.70 6.22 -18.10
C PRO A 11 28.42 5.44 -17.79
N THR A 12 27.26 6.08 -17.91
CA THR A 12 25.96 5.44 -17.61
C THR A 12 25.80 4.12 -18.39
N ALA A 13 26.29 4.07 -19.63
CA ALA A 13 26.31 2.85 -20.46
C ALA A 13 27.15 1.70 -19.87
N LEU A 14 28.30 2.00 -19.27
CA LEU A 14 29.19 0.99 -18.68
C LEU A 14 28.67 0.53 -17.30
N ARG A 15 28.07 1.45 -16.52
CA ARG A 15 27.31 1.08 -15.32
C ARG A 15 26.17 0.13 -15.68
N ARG A 16 25.39 0.43 -16.72
CA ARG A 16 24.31 -0.44 -17.23
C ARG A 16 24.82 -1.84 -17.58
N ARG A 17 25.94 -1.97 -18.29
CA ARG A 17 26.55 -3.28 -18.61
C ARG A 17 27.03 -4.05 -17.37
N LEU A 18 27.56 -3.37 -16.36
CA LEU A 18 27.92 -3.99 -15.08
C LEU A 18 26.68 -4.47 -14.30
N HIS A 19 25.62 -3.66 -14.25
CA HIS A 19 24.35 -4.06 -13.62
C HIS A 19 23.67 -5.22 -14.34
N GLN A 20 23.85 -5.36 -15.65
CA GLN A 20 23.35 -6.51 -16.39
C GLN A 20 24.07 -7.82 -16.03
N ARG A 21 25.30 -7.81 -15.48
CA ARG A 21 26.07 -9.02 -15.19
C ARG A 21 26.12 -9.42 -13.70
N VAL A 22 25.71 -8.54 -12.80
CA VAL A 22 25.78 -8.77 -11.35
C VAL A 22 24.37 -9.08 -10.80
N PRO A 23 24.18 -10.14 -9.98
CA PRO A 23 22.90 -10.44 -9.34
C PRO A 23 22.36 -9.26 -8.51
N PHE A 24 21.03 -9.08 -8.46
CA PHE A 24 20.38 -7.94 -7.81
C PHE A 24 20.86 -7.73 -6.36
N ASP A 25 20.94 -8.79 -5.54
CA ASP A 25 21.41 -8.68 -4.17
C ASP A 25 22.86 -8.20 -4.04
N GLN A 26 23.72 -8.60 -4.97
CA GLN A 26 25.09 -8.11 -5.03
C GLN A 26 25.13 -6.63 -5.44
N GLN A 27 24.26 -6.20 -6.35
CA GLN A 27 24.12 -4.78 -6.70
C GLN A 27 23.65 -3.95 -5.51
N VAL A 28 22.69 -4.44 -4.73
CA VAL A 28 22.20 -3.77 -3.52
C VAL A 28 23.33 -3.64 -2.49
N ARG A 29 24.09 -4.73 -2.25
CA ARG A 29 25.25 -4.72 -1.35
C ARG A 29 26.34 -3.76 -1.82
N LEU A 30 26.67 -3.78 -3.11
CA LEU A 30 27.67 -2.89 -3.72
C LEU A 30 27.22 -1.43 -3.66
N SER A 31 25.97 -1.13 -4.01
CA SER A 31 25.40 0.21 -3.93
C SER A 31 25.46 0.76 -2.52
N ARG A 32 25.11 -0.07 -1.53
CA ARG A 32 25.21 0.29 -0.11
C ARG A 32 26.66 0.54 0.29
N TRP A 33 27.59 -0.34 -0.09
CA TRP A 33 29.03 -0.15 0.15
C TRP A 33 29.56 1.16 -0.46
N LEU A 34 29.20 1.47 -1.71
CA LEU A 34 29.57 2.71 -2.41
C LEU A 34 28.94 3.96 -1.79
N ASN A 35 27.71 3.84 -1.32
CA ASN A 35 26.97 4.91 -0.65
C ASN A 35 27.33 5.05 0.83
N ARG A 36 28.19 4.17 1.40
CA ARG A 36 28.71 4.34 2.76
C ARG A 36 29.51 5.65 2.84
N PRO A 37 29.06 6.66 3.61
CA PRO A 37 29.90 7.81 3.90
C PRO A 37 31.06 7.38 4.81
N ALA A 38 32.18 8.12 4.76
CA ALA A 38 33.35 7.86 5.59
C ALA A 38 32.94 7.75 7.08
N GLY A 39 33.36 6.68 7.77
CA GLY A 39 33.05 6.43 9.19
C GLY A 39 32.14 5.24 9.51
N THR A 40 31.73 4.43 8.51
CA THR A 40 30.96 3.18 8.71
C THR A 40 31.75 2.01 9.31
N PHE A 41 33.09 2.04 9.23
CA PHE A 41 33.95 0.98 9.78
C PHE A 41 33.67 0.70 11.27
N GLY A 42 33.39 1.75 12.05
CA GLY A 42 33.07 1.61 13.47
C GLY A 42 31.63 1.14 13.77
N VAL A 43 30.71 1.09 12.79
CA VAL A 43 29.40 0.40 12.97
C VAL A 43 29.66 -1.09 12.85
N THR A 44 30.36 -1.48 11.80
CA THR A 44 30.68 -2.87 11.50
C THR A 44 31.51 -3.51 12.60
N LEU A 45 32.55 -2.84 13.13
CA LEU A 45 33.39 -3.37 14.22
C LEU A 45 32.64 -3.57 15.53
N ARG A 46 31.74 -2.66 15.90
CA ARG A 46 31.01 -2.74 17.17
C ARG A 46 29.80 -3.66 17.09
N GLN A 47 29.12 -3.68 15.95
CA GLN A 47 28.07 -4.67 15.68
C GLN A 47 28.65 -6.07 15.54
N TRP A 48 29.81 -6.22 14.89
CA TRP A 48 30.57 -7.48 14.90
C TRP A 48 31.00 -7.90 16.31
N TYR A 49 31.36 -6.94 17.17
CA TYR A 49 31.67 -7.22 18.58
C TYR A 49 30.41 -7.64 19.36
N ASP A 50 29.29 -6.93 19.21
CA ASP A 50 28.01 -7.25 19.85
C ASP A 50 27.51 -8.63 19.38
N ASP A 51 27.52 -8.90 18.06
CA ASP A 51 27.14 -10.17 17.42
C ASP A 51 28.05 -11.34 17.87
N ARG A 52 29.38 -11.12 17.99
CA ARG A 52 30.32 -12.14 18.50
C ARG A 52 30.26 -12.36 20.01
N SER A 53 29.77 -11.37 20.76
CA SER A 53 29.65 -11.48 22.21
C SER A 53 28.45 -12.33 22.67
N GLY A 54 27.58 -12.75 21.74
CA GLY A 54 26.41 -13.58 22.04
C GLY A 54 25.34 -12.89 22.89
N ARG A 55 25.45 -11.58 23.14
CA ARG A 55 24.48 -10.80 23.92
C ARG A 55 23.39 -10.28 23.01
N ASP A 56 22.20 -10.87 23.06
CA ASP A 56 21.00 -10.22 22.50
C ASP A 56 20.65 -9.00 23.35
N THR A 57 21.07 -7.82 22.88
CA THR A 57 20.80 -6.56 23.58
C THR A 57 19.41 -6.00 23.26
N GLY A 58 18.63 -6.66 22.39
CA GLY A 58 17.37 -6.13 21.85
C GLY A 58 17.57 -4.84 21.04
N ARG A 59 18.82 -4.52 20.66
CA ARG A 59 19.20 -3.26 20.00
C ARG A 59 20.18 -3.50 18.85
N ARG A 60 20.09 -2.66 17.82
CA ARG A 60 21.02 -2.67 16.68
C ARG A 60 21.52 -1.27 16.34
N TRP A 61 22.77 -1.18 15.91
CA TRP A 61 23.34 0.08 15.42
C TRP A 61 22.95 0.31 13.97
N VAL A 62 22.23 1.41 13.72
CA VAL A 62 21.69 1.71 12.39
C VAL A 62 22.06 3.12 11.97
N ARG A 63 22.10 3.37 10.66
CA ARG A 63 22.20 4.73 10.13
C ARG A 63 20.79 5.25 9.81
N LEU A 64 20.29 6.16 10.63
CA LEU A 64 18.95 6.72 10.56
C LEU A 64 19.02 8.24 10.65
N ASP A 65 18.21 8.96 9.86
CA ASP A 65 18.19 10.43 9.82
C ASP A 65 19.60 11.06 9.60
N GLY A 66 20.43 10.38 8.79
CA GLY A 66 21.81 10.79 8.50
C GLY A 66 22.82 10.48 9.61
N ARG A 67 22.48 9.65 10.60
CA ARG A 67 23.28 9.43 11.82
C ARG A 67 23.35 7.99 12.25
N ARG A 68 24.43 7.63 12.96
CA ARG A 68 24.52 6.36 13.68
C ARG A 68 23.75 6.45 14.99
N VAL A 69 22.78 5.56 15.19
CA VAL A 69 21.97 5.48 16.41
C VAL A 69 21.82 4.02 16.82
N SER A 70 21.67 3.76 18.12
CA SER A 70 21.27 2.44 18.60
C SER A 70 19.73 2.41 18.60
N ALA A 71 19.15 1.54 17.78
CA ALA A 71 17.71 1.38 17.62
C ALA A 71 17.22 0.11 18.32
N ALA A 72 16.00 0.15 18.86
CA ALA A 72 15.35 -1.05 19.38
C ALA A 72 15.00 -1.99 18.21
N VAL A 73 15.21 -3.28 18.38
CA VAL A 73 14.81 -4.29 17.40
C VAL A 73 13.33 -4.61 17.59
N ASP A 74 12.53 -4.34 16.57
CA ASP A 74 11.11 -4.69 16.55
C ASP A 74 10.68 -4.97 15.09
N PRO A 75 10.87 -6.20 14.60
CA PRO A 75 10.56 -6.57 13.22
C PRO A 75 9.06 -6.47 12.85
N ALA A 76 8.18 -6.37 13.85
CA ALA A 76 6.74 -6.27 13.66
C ALA A 76 6.24 -4.81 13.69
N ALA A 77 7.07 -3.85 14.07
CA ALA A 77 6.64 -2.46 14.14
C ALA A 77 6.20 -1.92 12.77
N THR A 78 5.13 -1.12 12.79
CA THR A 78 4.59 -0.41 11.64
C THR A 78 4.88 1.10 11.78
N PRO A 79 4.77 1.88 10.69
CA PRO A 79 4.77 3.34 10.78
C PRO A 79 3.75 3.88 11.78
N LEU A 80 2.57 3.25 11.87
CA LEU A 80 1.52 3.63 12.81
C LEU A 80 1.95 3.33 14.25
N SER A 81 2.50 2.16 14.56
CA SER A 81 2.94 1.83 15.92
C SER A 81 4.10 2.72 16.36
N ALA A 82 5.02 3.07 15.45
CA ALA A 82 6.08 4.05 15.71
C ALA A 82 5.51 5.45 16.00
N HIS A 83 4.53 5.91 15.21
CA HIS A 83 3.87 7.19 15.40
C HIS A 83 3.13 7.27 16.75
N GLN A 84 2.30 6.28 17.07
CA GLN A 84 1.53 6.24 18.32
C GLN A 84 2.43 6.03 19.53
N GLY A 85 3.35 5.07 19.46
CA GLY A 85 4.28 4.80 20.56
C GLY A 85 5.12 6.03 20.94
N ASN A 86 5.49 6.89 19.98
CA ASN A 86 6.17 8.15 20.29
C ASN A 86 5.24 9.18 20.96
N LEU A 87 3.98 9.28 20.54
CA LEU A 87 2.99 10.16 21.17
C LEU A 87 2.70 9.72 22.61
N ASP A 88 2.39 8.43 22.80
CA ASP A 88 2.03 7.85 24.09
C ASP A 88 3.17 8.03 25.11
N ARG A 89 4.42 7.77 24.68
CA ARG A 89 5.61 7.98 25.52
C ARG A 89 5.80 9.42 25.96
N VAL A 90 5.59 10.37 25.05
CA VAL A 90 5.73 11.80 25.38
C VAL A 90 4.64 12.21 26.36
N LEU A 91 3.38 11.84 26.12
CA LEU A 91 2.27 12.21 27.00
C LEU A 91 2.41 11.56 28.38
N ALA A 92 2.79 10.28 28.46
CA ALA A 92 3.03 9.60 29.72
C ALA A 92 4.14 10.29 30.52
N ALA A 93 5.30 10.54 29.91
CA ALA A 93 6.42 11.19 30.60
C ALA A 93 6.07 12.61 31.10
N LEU A 94 5.29 13.38 30.33
CA LEU A 94 4.84 14.71 30.77
C LEU A 94 3.81 14.61 31.90
N GLY A 95 2.90 13.64 31.83
CA GLY A 95 1.91 13.37 32.89
C GLY A 95 2.58 12.97 34.21
N ASP A 96 3.52 12.03 34.16
CA ASP A 96 4.25 11.56 35.35
C ASP A 96 5.07 12.67 36.01
N ALA A 97 5.57 13.62 35.21
CA ALA A 97 6.29 14.80 35.68
C ALA A 97 5.36 15.98 36.05
N SER A 98 4.04 15.79 36.07
CA SER A 98 3.05 16.85 36.34
C SER A 98 3.20 18.10 35.45
N VAL A 99 3.72 17.92 34.23
CA VAL A 99 3.87 19.00 33.24
C VAL A 99 2.54 19.19 32.53
N GLU A 100 2.05 20.43 32.47
CA GLU A 100 0.87 20.77 31.71
C GLU A 100 1.10 20.54 30.21
N HIS A 101 0.21 19.79 29.57
CA HIS A 101 0.35 19.45 28.16
C HIS A 101 -1.00 19.21 27.47
N PHE A 102 -1.00 19.28 26.15
CA PHE A 102 -2.16 18.95 25.30
C PHE A 102 -1.67 18.52 23.91
N ALA A 103 -2.35 17.54 23.30
CA ALA A 103 -2.15 17.17 21.92
C ALA A 103 -2.71 18.24 20.97
N ILE A 104 -2.08 18.39 19.81
CA ILE A 104 -2.43 19.37 18.77
C ILE A 104 -2.76 18.60 17.49
N PRO A 105 -3.94 18.80 16.89
CA PRO A 105 -4.28 18.18 15.61
C PRO A 105 -3.28 18.51 14.49
N HIS A 106 -2.90 17.51 13.70
CA HIS A 106 -2.00 17.63 12.57
C HIS A 106 -2.49 16.83 11.34
N HIS A 107 -3.39 17.43 10.57
CA HIS A 107 -4.03 16.75 9.42
C HIS A 107 -3.15 16.62 8.16
N ARG A 108 -1.91 17.13 8.19
CA ARG A 108 -1.05 17.26 7.00
C ARG A 108 0.31 16.56 7.12
N GLY A 109 0.55 15.74 8.14
CA GLY A 109 1.85 15.08 8.28
C GLY A 109 1.80 13.80 9.09
N LEU A 110 2.90 13.07 9.07
CA LEU A 110 3.06 11.76 9.70
C LEU A 110 3.68 11.86 11.10
N ARG A 111 3.55 13.02 11.74
CA ARG A 111 4.06 13.29 13.09
C ARG A 111 2.90 13.64 14.00
N SER A 112 3.03 13.28 15.26
CA SER A 112 2.15 13.79 16.31
C SER A 112 2.69 15.11 16.86
N ARG A 113 1.85 15.87 17.56
CA ARG A 113 2.22 17.17 18.13
C ARG A 113 1.65 17.34 19.52
N VAL A 114 2.46 17.85 20.44
CA VAL A 114 2.08 18.13 21.83
C VAL A 114 2.54 19.55 22.18
N GLY A 115 1.63 20.37 22.68
CA GLY A 115 1.91 21.69 23.22
C GLY A 115 2.19 21.63 24.72
N VAL A 116 3.19 22.38 25.16
CA VAL A 116 3.57 22.56 26.57
C VAL A 116 3.81 24.04 26.83
N PRO A 117 3.36 24.62 27.95
CA PRO A 117 3.69 25.99 28.35
C PRO A 117 5.22 26.21 28.41
N ALA A 118 5.70 27.30 27.80
CA ALA A 118 7.12 27.58 27.66
C ALA A 118 7.85 27.79 29.01
N ASN A 119 7.13 28.18 30.06
CA ASN A 119 7.65 28.29 31.43
C ASN A 119 7.97 26.91 32.05
N GLN A 120 7.31 25.82 31.64
CA GLN A 120 7.57 24.45 32.10
C GLN A 120 8.58 23.70 31.20
N ARG A 121 9.21 24.39 30.24
CA ARG A 121 10.17 23.82 29.29
C ARG A 121 11.27 22.98 29.93
N ALA A 122 11.86 23.46 31.02
CA ALA A 122 12.97 22.77 31.66
C ALA A 122 12.54 21.42 32.26
N GLU A 123 11.34 21.37 32.82
CA GLU A 123 10.74 20.17 33.41
C GLU A 123 10.34 19.16 32.35
N ALA A 124 9.66 19.62 31.30
CA ALA A 124 9.32 18.80 30.13
C ALA A 124 10.56 18.12 29.53
N LEU A 125 11.65 18.88 29.31
CA LEU A 125 12.89 18.32 28.76
C LEU A 125 13.59 17.36 29.72
N ARG A 126 13.45 17.52 31.05
CA ARG A 126 13.95 16.56 32.03
C ARG A 126 13.15 15.26 31.99
N ALA A 127 11.82 15.34 31.94
CA ALA A 127 10.93 14.20 31.83
C ALA A 127 11.23 13.37 30.58
N ILE A 128 11.33 14.01 29.41
CA ILE A 128 11.70 13.33 28.16
C ILE A 128 13.12 12.73 28.21
N ALA A 129 14.07 13.41 28.86
CA ALA A 129 15.42 12.87 29.02
C ALA A 129 15.45 11.63 29.93
N GLY A 130 14.50 11.50 30.86
CA GLY A 130 14.35 10.37 31.77
C GLY A 130 13.92 9.06 31.08
N LEU A 131 13.29 9.13 29.91
CA LEU A 131 12.85 7.95 29.14
C LEU A 131 14.02 7.03 28.72
N GLY A 132 15.23 7.59 28.54
CA GLY A 132 16.46 6.83 28.27
C GLY A 132 16.56 6.15 26.90
N ASP A 133 15.45 5.82 26.25
CA ASP A 133 15.41 5.09 24.97
C ASP A 133 14.96 5.93 23.76
N VAL A 134 14.68 7.22 23.98
CA VAL A 134 14.28 8.18 22.94
C VAL A 134 15.43 9.08 22.50
N LEU A 135 15.35 9.57 21.27
CA LEU A 135 16.17 10.64 20.73
C LEU A 135 15.35 11.93 20.65
N ILE A 136 15.99 12.99 21.14
CA ILE A 136 15.55 14.39 21.08
C ILE A 136 16.28 15.15 19.96
N GLY A 137 15.55 15.65 18.97
CA GLY A 137 16.09 16.43 17.85
C GLY A 137 15.49 17.83 17.75
N ARG A 138 15.98 18.62 16.79
CA ARG A 138 15.29 19.81 16.30
C ARG A 138 14.62 19.50 14.96
N PRO A 139 13.43 20.06 14.69
CA PRO A 139 12.94 20.16 13.32
C PRO A 139 13.96 20.98 12.52
N SER A 140 14.57 20.36 11.53
CA SER A 140 15.45 21.03 10.57
C SER A 140 15.53 20.15 9.32
N ARG A 141 15.98 20.68 8.19
CA ARG A 141 16.38 19.85 7.04
C ARG A 141 17.52 18.86 7.39
N LYS A 142 18.19 18.97 8.56
CA LYS A 142 19.31 18.12 9.04
C LYS A 142 19.33 18.05 10.57
N ALA A 143 18.66 17.07 11.19
CA ALA A 143 18.50 16.91 12.65
C ALA A 143 19.80 17.16 13.45
N VAL A 144 19.75 17.74 14.66
CA VAL A 144 20.87 17.99 15.63
C VAL A 144 20.80 17.00 16.82
N ARG A 145 21.95 16.59 17.40
CA ARG A 145 22.12 15.47 18.36
C ARG A 145 21.57 15.79 19.75
N PRO A 146 21.05 14.81 20.50
CA PRO A 146 21.09 14.78 21.95
C PRO A 146 22.14 13.75 22.43
N ARG A 147 22.79 14.00 23.56
CA ARG A 147 23.57 13.00 24.30
C ARG A 147 22.78 12.67 25.58
N ALA A 148 22.80 11.41 25.97
CA ALA A 148 22.29 10.97 27.26
C ALA A 148 23.04 11.69 28.39
N GLY A 149 22.29 12.15 29.40
CA GLY A 149 22.80 12.91 30.54
C GLY A 149 22.44 14.40 30.47
N GLY A 150 21.25 14.78 30.97
CA GLY A 150 20.84 16.07 31.55
C GLY A 150 21.16 17.43 30.88
N ARG A 151 21.98 17.48 29.84
CA ARG A 151 22.50 18.70 29.18
C ARG A 151 22.57 18.44 27.68
N GLY A 152 21.40 18.34 27.04
CA GLY A 152 21.32 18.45 25.57
C GLY A 152 22.01 19.74 25.10
N PRO A 153 22.59 19.78 23.88
CA PRO A 153 23.30 20.97 23.40
C PRO A 153 22.42 22.21 23.57
N ARG A 154 22.99 23.35 24.02
CA ARG A 154 22.28 24.62 24.32
C ARG A 154 21.20 24.97 23.29
N ARG A 155 21.44 24.60 22.04
CA ARG A 155 20.50 24.69 20.92
C ARG A 155 19.17 23.93 21.20
N VAL A 156 19.14 22.64 21.52
CA VAL A 156 17.86 21.93 21.77
C VAL A 156 17.09 22.54 22.93
N ARG A 157 17.79 22.94 24.01
CA ARG A 157 17.20 23.58 25.19
C ARG A 157 16.51 24.92 24.91
N ARG A 158 16.90 25.62 23.84
CA ARG A 158 16.31 26.91 23.42
C ARG A 158 15.43 26.80 22.18
N ALA A 159 15.12 25.59 21.72
CA ALA A 159 14.33 25.40 20.49
C ALA A 159 12.84 25.44 20.80
N ASP A 160 12.06 26.22 20.05
CA ASP A 160 10.62 26.32 20.30
C ASP A 160 9.84 25.07 19.91
N VAL A 161 10.45 24.22 19.07
CA VAL A 161 9.93 22.90 18.74
C VAL A 161 11.05 21.88 18.83
N VAL A 162 10.74 20.73 19.43
CA VAL A 162 11.66 19.62 19.65
C VAL A 162 11.03 18.33 19.13
N LEU A 163 11.81 17.49 18.45
CA LEU A 163 11.35 16.18 18.00
C LEU A 163 11.71 15.13 19.05
N VAL A 164 10.78 14.27 19.42
CA VAL A 164 11.01 13.14 20.32
C VAL A 164 10.60 11.85 19.61
N TYR A 165 11.51 10.89 19.52
CA TYR A 165 11.23 9.61 18.87
C TYR A 165 12.14 8.48 19.38
N ARG A 166 11.60 7.27 19.45
CA ARG A 166 12.38 6.04 19.63
C ARG A 166 12.84 5.53 18.26
N PRO A 167 14.15 5.36 18.03
CA PRO A 167 14.64 4.69 16.81
C PRO A 167 14.27 3.20 16.86
N ILE A 168 13.66 2.69 15.79
CA ILE A 168 13.25 1.28 15.67
C ILE A 168 13.88 0.68 14.43
N TRP A 169 14.50 -0.48 14.56
CA TRP A 169 15.04 -1.27 13.47
C TRP A 169 14.09 -2.43 13.16
N ILE A 170 13.75 -2.56 11.87
CA ILE A 170 12.82 -3.60 11.37
C ILE A 170 13.59 -4.67 10.62
N SER A 171 14.38 -4.23 9.63
CA SER A 171 15.18 -5.08 8.76
C SER A 171 16.41 -4.32 8.25
N GLU A 172 17.28 -4.96 7.48
CA GLU A 172 18.44 -4.28 6.90
C GLU A 172 18.09 -3.04 6.06
N ASP A 173 16.91 -3.03 5.44
CA ASP A 173 16.45 -2.01 4.49
C ASP A 173 15.30 -1.15 5.04
N LEU A 174 14.96 -1.32 6.33
CA LEU A 174 13.88 -0.56 6.97
C LEU A 174 14.16 -0.27 8.45
N ALA A 175 14.07 1.00 8.80
CA ALA A 175 14.11 1.49 10.17
C ALA A 175 13.24 2.77 10.28
N TYR A 176 12.68 3.00 11.46
CA TYR A 176 11.82 4.16 11.75
C TYR A 176 12.52 5.14 12.68
N GLY A 177 12.41 6.42 12.33
CA GLY A 177 13.09 7.53 13.02
C GLY A 177 12.27 8.79 13.08
N ALA A 178 12.93 9.93 12.87
CA ALA A 178 12.33 11.25 13.04
C ALA A 178 11.13 11.54 12.10
N ALA A 179 10.90 10.71 11.08
CA ALA A 179 9.72 10.78 10.23
C ALA A 179 8.41 10.63 11.03
N TYR A 180 8.41 9.79 12.09
CA TYR A 180 7.25 9.47 12.93
C TYR A 180 7.38 10.02 14.36
N ALA A 181 8.19 11.08 14.54
CA ALA A 181 8.41 11.69 15.83
C ALA A 181 7.16 12.39 16.37
N CYS A 182 7.10 12.53 17.69
CA CYS A 182 6.23 13.49 18.37
C CYS A 182 6.95 14.85 18.42
N GLU A 183 6.30 15.90 17.92
CA GLU A 183 6.80 17.27 17.98
C GLU A 183 6.31 17.93 19.27
N LEU A 184 7.23 18.22 20.19
CA LEU A 184 6.99 18.96 21.41
C LEU A 184 7.14 20.46 21.13
N GLU A 185 6.04 21.20 21.17
CA GLU A 185 5.98 22.65 20.94
C GLU A 185 5.91 23.40 22.27
N PHE A 186 6.76 24.41 22.45
CA PHE A 186 6.76 25.27 23.64
C PHE A 186 5.96 26.55 23.36
N TRP A 187 4.79 26.65 24.00
CA TRP A 187 3.80 27.72 23.79
C TRP A 187 4.02 28.86 24.78
N HIS A 188 4.14 30.08 24.30
CA HIS A 188 4.44 31.24 25.14
C HIS A 188 3.17 31.77 25.79
N GLY A 189 3.18 31.89 27.12
CA GLY A 189 2.08 32.47 27.89
C GLY A 189 2.15 33.99 27.96
N GLY A 190 0.99 34.64 27.99
CA GLY A 190 0.82 36.09 28.18
C GLY A 190 -0.65 36.48 28.02
N ASP A 191 -1.11 37.47 28.79
CA ASP A 191 -2.46 38.05 28.69
C ASP A 191 -3.62 37.01 28.72
N GLY A 192 -3.50 35.97 29.57
CA GLY A 192 -4.50 34.90 29.66
C GLY A 192 -4.57 33.98 28.43
N ARG A 193 -3.51 33.95 27.62
CA ARG A 193 -3.40 33.14 26.39
C ARG A 193 -2.10 32.35 26.32
N LEU A 194 -2.13 31.27 25.55
CA LEU A 194 -0.97 30.50 25.11
C LEU A 194 -0.81 30.68 23.61
N THR A 195 0.36 31.14 23.17
CA THR A 195 0.68 31.39 21.76
C THR A 195 1.64 30.32 21.23
N ALA A 196 1.25 29.68 20.13
CA ALA A 196 2.02 28.66 19.46
C ALA A 196 3.35 29.22 18.91
N PRO A 197 4.43 28.43 18.93
CA PRO A 197 5.72 28.86 18.38
C PRO A 197 5.73 28.92 16.85
N ARG A 198 4.71 28.35 16.20
CA ARG A 198 4.49 28.39 14.75
C ARG A 198 3.00 28.26 14.43
N PRO A 199 2.54 28.70 13.24
CA PRO A 199 1.17 28.46 12.82
C PRO A 199 0.83 26.96 12.80
N ASN A 200 -0.34 26.60 13.34
CA ASN A 200 -0.94 25.28 13.17
C ASN A 200 -2.26 25.40 12.38
N ALA A 201 -2.93 24.29 12.13
CA ALA A 201 -4.11 24.23 11.25
C ALA A 201 -5.36 24.92 11.84
N LEU A 202 -5.36 25.25 13.14
CA LEU A 202 -6.56 25.70 13.85
C LEU A 202 -6.39 27.13 14.38
N ALA A 203 -5.35 27.41 15.16
CA ALA A 203 -5.17 28.72 15.78
C ALA A 203 -3.70 29.02 16.13
N ARG A 204 -3.31 30.30 16.05
CA ARG A 204 -2.00 30.76 16.54
C ARG A 204 -1.94 30.89 18.07
N SER A 205 -3.06 31.18 18.72
CA SER A 205 -3.14 31.26 20.18
C SER A 205 -4.47 30.73 20.69
N VAL A 206 -4.46 30.20 21.91
CA VAL A 206 -5.64 29.71 22.63
C VAL A 206 -5.73 30.37 24.01
N PRO A 207 -6.91 30.49 24.63
CA PRO A 207 -7.00 30.95 26.00
C PRO A 207 -6.29 29.96 26.95
N SER A 208 -5.52 30.46 27.92
CA SER A 208 -4.71 29.62 28.81
C SER A 208 -5.54 28.84 29.83
N PHE A 209 -6.74 29.32 30.15
CA PHE A 209 -7.63 28.74 31.18
C PHE A 209 -8.53 27.62 30.67
N ARG A 210 -8.50 27.31 29.36
CA ARG A 210 -9.42 26.32 28.78
C ARG A 210 -9.01 24.89 29.17
N PRO A 211 -9.98 24.05 29.61
CA PRO A 211 -9.67 22.68 30.02
C PRO A 211 -9.32 21.80 28.82
N ASN A 212 -8.65 20.69 29.13
CA ASN A 212 -8.46 19.62 28.16
C ASN A 212 -9.73 18.74 28.09
N VAL A 213 -10.07 18.29 26.89
CA VAL A 213 -11.05 17.23 26.62
C VAL A 213 -10.34 16.05 25.96
N ARG A 214 -10.90 14.85 26.06
CA ARG A 214 -10.32 13.66 25.43
C ARG A 214 -10.98 13.35 24.10
N VAL A 215 -10.20 13.31 23.03
CA VAL A 215 -10.66 12.97 21.67
C VAL A 215 -9.99 11.69 21.15
N PRO A 216 -10.62 10.95 20.21
CA PRO A 216 -9.99 9.81 19.54
C PRO A 216 -8.72 10.20 18.78
N GLY A 217 -7.76 9.27 18.67
CA GLY A 217 -6.52 9.49 17.91
C GLY A 217 -6.74 9.87 16.43
N ALA A 218 -7.77 9.33 15.79
CA ALA A 218 -8.15 9.67 14.41
C ALA A 218 -8.52 11.16 14.23
N SER A 219 -9.03 11.81 15.28
CA SER A 219 -9.31 13.25 15.26
C SER A 219 -8.03 14.10 15.28
N LEU A 220 -6.93 13.56 15.80
CA LEU A 220 -5.64 14.25 15.84
C LEU A 220 -4.88 14.15 14.52
N ASN A 221 -4.86 12.97 13.91
CA ASN A 221 -4.08 12.73 12.71
C ASN A 221 -4.79 11.71 11.80
N PRO A 222 -5.06 12.03 10.53
CA PRO A 222 -5.76 11.16 9.60
C PRO A 222 -4.95 9.93 9.15
N PHE A 223 -3.70 9.80 9.61
CA PHE A 223 -2.95 8.54 9.50
C PHE A 223 -3.43 7.47 10.49
N VAL A 224 -4.21 7.86 11.51
CA VAL A 224 -4.68 6.97 12.56
C VAL A 224 -6.07 6.43 12.18
N PRO A 225 -6.29 5.11 12.20
CA PRO A 225 -7.60 4.54 11.86
C PRO A 225 -8.69 5.03 12.81
N ALA A 226 -9.90 5.19 12.29
CA ALA A 226 -11.07 5.58 13.07
C ALA A 226 -11.37 4.63 14.24
N GLY A 227 -11.07 3.34 14.08
CA GLY A 227 -11.23 2.32 15.12
C GLY A 227 -10.14 2.31 16.20
N TYR A 228 -9.13 3.19 16.14
CA TYR A 228 -8.06 3.22 17.15
C TYR A 228 -8.58 3.71 18.50
N HIS A 229 -8.52 2.85 19.52
CA HIS A 229 -9.22 3.07 20.80
C HIS A 229 -8.61 4.17 21.69
N ALA A 230 -7.35 4.52 21.50
CA ALA A 230 -6.68 5.48 22.39
C ALA A 230 -7.28 6.89 22.27
N ARG A 231 -7.44 7.55 23.42
CA ARG A 231 -7.97 8.91 23.53
C ARG A 231 -6.97 9.86 24.19
N TYR A 232 -6.82 11.03 23.59
CA TYR A 232 -5.74 11.97 23.91
C TYR A 232 -6.28 13.29 24.45
N PRO A 233 -5.60 13.90 25.43
CA PRO A 233 -5.97 15.21 25.95
C PRO A 233 -5.70 16.29 24.90
N VAL A 234 -6.72 17.03 24.48
CA VAL A 234 -6.62 18.19 23.59
C VAL A 234 -7.27 19.38 24.26
N ARG A 235 -6.86 20.61 23.93
CA ARG A 235 -7.63 21.79 24.35
C ARG A 235 -9.04 21.70 23.76
N ALA A 236 -10.05 22.10 24.54
CA ALA A 236 -11.44 22.13 24.08
C ALA A 236 -11.60 22.89 22.73
N ASP A 237 -10.83 23.96 22.53
CA ASP A 237 -10.83 24.75 21.28
C ASP A 237 -10.30 23.97 20.06
N PHE A 238 -9.59 22.86 20.28
CA PHE A 238 -9.07 21.97 19.23
C PHE A 238 -9.90 20.70 19.03
N ALA A 239 -10.98 20.51 19.79
CA ALA A 239 -11.80 19.31 19.70
C ALA A 239 -12.69 19.28 18.44
N GLY A 240 -12.87 20.44 17.78
CA GLY A 240 -13.61 20.54 16.54
C GLY A 240 -12.95 19.80 15.38
N VAL A 241 -13.78 19.36 14.43
CA VAL A 241 -13.30 18.74 13.19
C VAL A 241 -12.90 19.82 12.20
N SER A 242 -11.64 19.79 11.74
CA SER A 242 -11.15 20.74 10.74
C SER A 242 -11.83 20.52 9.38
N ALA A 243 -12.16 21.61 8.67
CA ALA A 243 -12.62 21.54 7.28
C ALA A 243 -11.58 20.90 6.33
N ASP A 244 -10.32 20.81 6.75
CA ASP A 244 -9.24 20.14 6.03
C ASP A 244 -9.17 18.62 6.28
N ALA A 245 -10.01 18.08 7.18
CA ALA A 245 -10.00 16.66 7.54
C ALA A 245 -10.94 15.84 6.64
N VAL A 246 -10.42 14.72 6.10
CA VAL A 246 -11.26 13.69 5.49
C VAL A 246 -11.86 12.85 6.62
N THR A 247 -13.19 12.80 6.70
CA THR A 247 -13.93 12.18 7.81
C THR A 247 -14.80 11.00 7.40
N PHE A 248 -15.06 10.85 6.09
CA PHE A 248 -15.80 9.71 5.56
C PHE A 248 -14.91 8.45 5.51
N PRO A 249 -15.52 7.25 5.63
CA PRO A 249 -14.79 6.00 5.51
C PRO A 249 -14.26 5.81 4.09
N VAL A 250 -13.12 5.12 3.97
CA VAL A 250 -12.56 4.73 2.68
C VAL A 250 -12.18 3.26 2.72
N ASP A 251 -12.65 2.49 1.74
CA ASP A 251 -12.29 1.09 1.57
C ASP A 251 -11.24 0.91 0.45
N ALA A 252 -10.67 -0.30 0.33
CA ALA A 252 -9.87 -0.71 -0.80
C ALA A 252 -10.48 -1.95 -1.49
N VAL A 253 -10.37 -2.03 -2.81
CA VAL A 253 -10.90 -3.12 -3.63
C VAL A 253 -9.81 -3.62 -4.58
N TYR A 254 -9.48 -4.89 -4.47
CA TYR A 254 -8.62 -5.62 -5.41
C TYR A 254 -9.45 -6.53 -6.29
N ALA A 255 -9.04 -6.69 -7.55
CA ALA A 255 -9.43 -7.83 -8.38
C ALA A 255 -8.20 -8.72 -8.53
N TRP A 256 -8.33 -10.01 -8.24
CA TRP A 256 -7.21 -10.95 -8.29
C TRP A 256 -7.66 -12.34 -8.73
N HIS A 257 -6.76 -13.03 -9.43
CA HIS A 257 -6.91 -14.43 -9.80
C HIS A 257 -5.55 -15.14 -9.78
N ASP A 258 -5.54 -16.37 -9.31
CA ASP A 258 -4.39 -17.27 -9.41
C ASP A 258 -4.41 -17.92 -10.79
N ARG A 259 -3.41 -17.59 -11.62
CA ARG A 259 -3.24 -18.10 -12.99
C ARG A 259 -2.62 -19.50 -13.02
N GLU A 260 -2.01 -19.95 -11.93
CA GLU A 260 -1.42 -21.28 -11.81
C GLU A 260 -2.44 -22.31 -11.31
N ASP A 261 -3.54 -21.86 -10.71
CA ASP A 261 -4.64 -22.71 -10.27
C ASP A 261 -5.19 -23.61 -11.40
N PRO A 262 -5.12 -24.95 -11.25
CA PRO A 262 -5.57 -25.89 -12.28
C PRO A 262 -7.06 -25.75 -12.66
N HIS A 263 -7.93 -25.42 -11.70
CA HIS A 263 -9.35 -25.25 -11.94
C HIS A 263 -9.62 -23.98 -12.75
N TRP A 264 -8.94 -22.89 -12.41
CA TRP A 264 -9.03 -21.64 -13.17
C TRP A 264 -8.51 -21.83 -14.59
N ARG A 265 -7.34 -22.48 -14.75
CA ARG A 265 -6.74 -22.76 -16.07
C ARG A 265 -7.65 -23.59 -16.97
N SER A 266 -8.32 -24.60 -16.41
CA SER A 266 -9.27 -25.43 -17.16
C SER A 266 -10.47 -24.60 -17.66
N ARG A 267 -11.04 -23.73 -16.80
CA ARG A 267 -12.11 -22.81 -17.18
C ARG A 267 -11.65 -21.80 -18.24
N PHE A 268 -10.46 -21.22 -18.07
CA PHE A 268 -9.85 -20.29 -19.00
C PHE A 268 -9.67 -20.95 -20.38
N GLN A 269 -9.03 -22.11 -20.44
CA GLN A 269 -8.78 -22.81 -21.71
C GLN A 269 -10.09 -23.17 -22.42
N THR A 270 -11.09 -23.64 -21.68
CA THR A 270 -12.41 -23.95 -22.25
C THR A 270 -13.09 -22.72 -22.85
N ALA A 271 -13.03 -21.58 -22.16
CA ALA A 271 -13.56 -20.32 -22.67
C ALA A 271 -12.75 -19.81 -23.86
N HIS A 272 -11.43 -19.94 -23.80
CA HIS A 272 -10.51 -19.58 -24.87
C HIS A 272 -10.80 -20.36 -26.15
N ASP A 273 -10.94 -21.68 -26.06
CA ASP A 273 -11.21 -22.54 -27.22
C ASP A 273 -12.59 -22.25 -27.84
N ARG A 274 -13.56 -21.80 -27.03
CA ARG A 274 -14.91 -21.45 -27.48
C ARG A 274 -15.00 -20.08 -28.14
N HIS A 275 -14.28 -19.08 -27.61
CA HIS A 275 -14.47 -17.68 -27.99
C HIS A 275 -13.29 -17.08 -28.78
N GLY A 276 -12.11 -17.73 -28.77
CA GLY A 276 -10.88 -17.20 -29.36
C GLY A 276 -10.28 -16.02 -28.58
N LEU A 277 -9.03 -15.67 -28.87
CA LEU A 277 -8.41 -14.42 -28.41
C LEU A 277 -8.51 -13.35 -29.49
N HIS A 278 -9.10 -12.22 -29.14
CA HIS A 278 -8.94 -10.99 -29.89
C HIS A 278 -7.76 -10.20 -29.32
N GLY A 279 -6.53 -10.56 -29.74
CA GLY A 279 -5.34 -9.73 -29.48
C GLY A 279 -4.56 -9.99 -28.19
N GLU A 280 -4.88 -11.02 -27.39
CA GLU A 280 -3.96 -11.51 -26.36
C GLU A 280 -3.06 -12.63 -26.93
N PRO A 281 -1.78 -12.71 -26.54
CA PRO A 281 -0.95 -13.85 -26.89
C PRO A 281 -1.52 -15.13 -26.28
N ALA A 282 -1.45 -16.24 -27.02
CA ALA A 282 -1.86 -17.56 -26.56
C ALA A 282 -1.26 -17.89 -25.18
N VAL A 283 -2.07 -18.48 -24.30
CA VAL A 283 -1.72 -18.92 -22.93
C VAL A 283 -0.45 -19.76 -22.90
N ASP A 284 -0.17 -20.49 -23.99
CA ASP A 284 0.97 -21.40 -24.11
C ASP A 284 2.35 -20.72 -23.99
N GLY A 285 2.43 -19.39 -24.15
CA GLY A 285 3.70 -18.65 -24.07
C GLY A 285 3.94 -17.87 -22.78
N ILE A 286 2.90 -17.58 -21.98
CA ILE A 286 3.01 -16.65 -20.85
C ILE A 286 2.58 -17.32 -19.54
N ARG A 287 3.45 -18.19 -19.03
CA ARG A 287 3.41 -18.72 -17.65
C ARG A 287 3.66 -17.61 -16.62
N HIS A 288 2.70 -16.72 -16.38
CA HIS A 288 2.80 -15.72 -15.31
C HIS A 288 2.85 -16.45 -13.96
N ALA A 289 4.04 -16.56 -13.38
CA ALA A 289 4.21 -17.08 -12.03
C ALA A 289 3.67 -16.05 -11.03
N ASP A 290 2.89 -16.52 -10.04
CA ASP A 290 2.48 -15.69 -8.91
C ASP A 290 3.72 -15.45 -8.00
N HIS A 291 4.13 -14.20 -7.84
CA HIS A 291 5.25 -13.80 -6.99
C HIS A 291 4.82 -13.27 -5.63
N ASP A 292 3.59 -13.57 -5.22
CA ASP A 292 2.94 -13.03 -4.05
C ASP A 292 2.76 -11.50 -4.14
N GLU A 293 2.63 -10.91 -5.33
CA GLU A 293 2.45 -9.47 -5.53
C GLU A 293 1.30 -8.93 -4.70
N LEU A 294 0.14 -9.63 -4.71
CA LEU A 294 -1.02 -9.29 -3.89
C LEU A 294 -0.68 -9.27 -2.39
N ARG A 295 0.06 -10.26 -1.89
CA ARG A 295 0.50 -10.34 -0.48
C ARG A 295 1.26 -9.09 -0.08
N TYR A 296 2.21 -8.69 -0.91
CA TYR A 296 3.02 -7.50 -0.66
C TYR A 296 2.23 -6.21 -0.89
N SER A 297 1.31 -6.16 -1.84
CA SER A 297 0.40 -5.03 -2.00
C SER A 297 -0.44 -4.79 -0.75
N LEU A 298 -1.01 -5.85 -0.15
CA LEU A 298 -1.71 -5.78 1.12
C LEU A 298 -0.80 -5.37 2.29
N ARG A 299 0.44 -5.87 2.36
CA ARG A 299 1.43 -5.36 3.33
C ARG A 299 1.67 -3.86 3.16
N SER A 300 1.72 -3.38 1.92
CA SER A 300 1.88 -1.95 1.64
C SER A 300 0.69 -1.13 2.15
N LEU A 301 -0.55 -1.61 1.99
CA LEU A 301 -1.73 -0.97 2.58
C LEU A 301 -1.66 -0.97 4.11
N HIS A 302 -1.33 -2.11 4.72
CA HIS A 302 -1.20 -2.23 6.18
C HIS A 302 -0.18 -1.23 6.77
N LEU A 303 0.96 -1.07 6.09
CA LEU A 303 2.03 -0.17 6.55
C LEU A 303 1.75 1.30 6.25
N TYR A 304 1.17 1.59 5.10
CA TYR A 304 1.21 2.94 4.50
C TYR A 304 -0.16 3.60 4.34
N ALA A 305 -1.26 2.86 4.46
CA ALA A 305 -2.62 3.38 4.50
C ALA A 305 -3.47 2.71 5.60
N PRO A 306 -3.02 2.72 6.87
CA PRO A 306 -3.76 2.08 7.97
C PRO A 306 -5.09 2.77 8.30
N TRP A 307 -5.41 3.88 7.65
CA TRP A 307 -6.69 4.60 7.75
C TRP A 307 -7.81 3.99 6.89
N LEU A 308 -7.48 3.03 6.02
CA LEU A 308 -8.49 2.26 5.28
C LEU A 308 -9.38 1.51 6.28
N ARG A 309 -10.70 1.58 6.03
CA ARG A 309 -11.71 0.93 6.88
C ARG A 309 -11.76 -0.57 6.62
N HIS A 310 -11.86 -0.96 5.35
CA HIS A 310 -12.04 -2.35 4.94
C HIS A 310 -11.39 -2.64 3.59
N ILE A 311 -10.95 -3.88 3.38
CA ILE A 311 -10.38 -4.36 2.12
C ILE A 311 -11.31 -5.43 1.54
N TYR A 312 -11.66 -5.29 0.28
CA TYR A 312 -12.41 -6.30 -0.48
C TYR A 312 -11.49 -6.93 -1.53
N LEU A 313 -11.40 -8.24 -1.51
CA LEU A 313 -10.66 -9.03 -2.50
C LEU A 313 -11.67 -9.74 -3.40
N VAL A 314 -11.85 -9.23 -4.62
CA VAL A 314 -12.75 -9.80 -5.63
C VAL A 314 -12.00 -10.87 -6.41
N THR A 315 -12.51 -12.10 -6.44
CA THR A 315 -11.84 -13.25 -7.06
C THR A 315 -12.79 -14.13 -7.88
N ASP A 316 -12.25 -14.98 -8.75
CA ASP A 316 -13.01 -16.03 -9.45
C ASP A 316 -13.23 -17.27 -8.57
N GLY A 317 -13.63 -17.08 -7.31
CA GLY A 317 -13.82 -18.17 -6.34
C GLY A 317 -12.52 -18.77 -5.81
N GLN A 318 -11.46 -17.96 -5.74
CA GLN A 318 -10.13 -18.36 -5.30
C GLN A 318 -9.76 -17.68 -3.98
N VAL A 319 -8.99 -18.38 -3.14
CA VAL A 319 -8.39 -17.85 -1.91
C VAL A 319 -6.88 -18.10 -1.91
N PRO A 320 -6.01 -17.07 -1.82
CA PRO A 320 -4.57 -17.26 -1.75
C PRO A 320 -4.16 -18.11 -0.53
N ARG A 321 -3.20 -19.03 -0.71
CA ARG A 321 -2.72 -19.93 0.37
C ARG A 321 -2.22 -19.22 1.62
N TRP A 322 -1.59 -18.05 1.46
CA TRP A 322 -1.04 -17.25 2.56
C TRP A 322 -2.12 -16.42 3.28
N LEU A 323 -3.33 -16.28 2.72
CA LEU A 323 -4.38 -15.42 3.26
C LEU A 323 -5.07 -16.08 4.46
N ASP A 324 -5.19 -15.33 5.55
CA ASP A 324 -5.87 -15.75 6.77
C ASP A 324 -7.33 -15.27 6.81
N LEU A 325 -8.25 -16.22 6.79
CA LEU A 325 -9.69 -16.00 6.96
C LEU A 325 -10.14 -16.74 8.22
N PRO A 326 -10.97 -16.15 9.11
CA PRO A 326 -11.70 -14.89 8.98
C PRO A 326 -11.07 -13.73 9.79
N GLN A 327 -10.00 -13.11 9.29
CA GLN A 327 -9.46 -11.89 9.93
C GLN A 327 -10.36 -10.66 9.67
N PRO A 328 -10.68 -9.84 10.69
CA PRO A 328 -11.41 -8.59 10.49
C PRO A 328 -10.72 -7.63 9.51
N GLY A 329 -11.51 -6.81 8.81
CA GLY A 329 -11.01 -5.77 7.92
C GLY A 329 -10.64 -6.23 6.51
N LEU A 330 -10.80 -7.53 6.18
CA LEU A 330 -10.69 -8.05 4.83
C LEU A 330 -11.85 -9.01 4.53
N THR A 331 -12.45 -8.91 3.34
CA THR A 331 -13.48 -9.84 2.86
C THR A 331 -13.18 -10.28 1.43
N VAL A 332 -13.20 -11.59 1.21
CA VAL A 332 -13.14 -12.19 -0.13
C VAL A 332 -14.54 -12.28 -0.70
N ILE A 333 -14.73 -11.81 -1.93
CA ILE A 333 -16.01 -11.79 -2.65
C ILE A 333 -15.81 -12.47 -3.99
N SER A 334 -16.70 -13.38 -4.37
CA SER A 334 -16.60 -14.04 -5.67
C SER A 334 -17.19 -13.18 -6.79
N HIS A 335 -16.72 -13.39 -8.03
CA HIS A 335 -17.37 -12.82 -9.22
C HIS A 335 -18.86 -13.15 -9.26
N ARG A 336 -19.23 -14.38 -8.88
CA ARG A 336 -20.63 -14.83 -8.86
C ARG A 336 -21.51 -13.97 -7.96
N ASP A 337 -21.02 -13.59 -6.78
CA ASP A 337 -21.76 -12.75 -5.84
C ASP A 337 -22.05 -11.35 -6.40
N LEU A 338 -21.20 -10.85 -7.32
CA LEU A 338 -21.33 -9.51 -7.90
C LEU A 338 -22.11 -9.50 -9.23
N PHE A 339 -21.90 -10.49 -10.10
CA PHE A 339 -22.57 -10.56 -11.40
C PHE A 339 -24.02 -11.07 -11.29
N GLY A 340 -24.34 -11.87 -10.26
CA GLY A 340 -25.67 -12.46 -10.08
C GLY A 340 -26.12 -13.28 -11.28
N ASP A 341 -27.41 -13.21 -11.62
CA ASP A 341 -28.01 -13.95 -12.74
C ASP A 341 -27.74 -13.33 -14.13
N ASN A 342 -27.16 -12.11 -14.18
CA ASN A 342 -26.77 -11.43 -15.43
C ASN A 342 -25.36 -11.82 -15.90
N ALA A 343 -24.86 -12.98 -15.45
CA ALA A 343 -23.49 -13.42 -15.55
C ALA A 343 -23.15 -14.04 -16.91
N THR A 344 -22.15 -13.47 -17.60
CA THR A 344 -21.31 -14.21 -18.56
C THR A 344 -20.11 -14.76 -17.79
N LEU A 345 -20.36 -15.67 -16.86
CA LEU A 345 -19.31 -16.32 -16.08
C LEU A 345 -18.91 -17.67 -16.71
N PRO A 346 -17.63 -18.05 -16.67
CA PRO A 346 -16.49 -17.29 -16.11
C PRO A 346 -16.13 -16.08 -16.97
N THR A 347 -15.70 -14.99 -16.33
CA THR A 347 -15.11 -13.84 -17.00
C THR A 347 -13.67 -13.66 -16.55
N PHE A 348 -12.79 -13.39 -17.52
CA PHE A 348 -11.38 -13.07 -17.34
C PHE A 348 -11.09 -11.63 -17.78
N ASN A 349 -12.13 -10.89 -18.13
CA ASN A 349 -12.04 -9.52 -18.60
C ASN A 349 -12.04 -8.54 -17.39
N PRO A 350 -10.93 -7.84 -17.11
CA PRO A 350 -10.89 -6.88 -16.02
C PRO A 350 -11.91 -5.74 -16.21
N HIS A 351 -12.20 -5.34 -17.45
CA HIS A 351 -13.21 -4.29 -17.73
C HIS A 351 -14.62 -4.75 -17.35
N ALA A 352 -14.96 -6.03 -17.56
CA ALA A 352 -16.21 -6.60 -17.10
C ALA A 352 -16.27 -6.62 -15.56
N ILE A 353 -15.19 -7.03 -14.88
CA ILE A 353 -15.13 -7.07 -13.41
C ILE A 353 -15.22 -5.67 -12.80
N GLU A 354 -14.51 -4.69 -13.36
CA GLU A 354 -14.55 -3.28 -12.95
C GLU A 354 -15.99 -2.72 -12.97
N SER A 355 -16.82 -3.20 -13.91
CA SER A 355 -18.20 -2.73 -14.10
C SER A 355 -19.14 -3.10 -12.95
N VAL A 356 -18.77 -4.06 -12.08
CA VAL A 356 -19.64 -4.55 -10.99
C VAL A 356 -19.10 -4.24 -9.59
N LEU A 357 -17.94 -3.58 -9.46
CA LEU A 357 -17.33 -3.30 -8.14
C LEU A 357 -18.24 -2.47 -7.23
N HIS A 358 -19.08 -1.59 -7.79
CA HIS A 358 -20.01 -0.78 -7.01
C HIS A 358 -21.14 -1.58 -6.34
N LEU A 359 -21.31 -2.85 -6.72
CA LEU A 359 -22.30 -3.79 -6.16
C LEU A 359 -21.79 -4.52 -4.92
N ILE A 360 -20.52 -4.35 -4.55
CA ILE A 360 -19.93 -4.96 -3.35
C ILE A 360 -20.77 -4.60 -2.10
N PRO A 361 -21.32 -5.59 -1.37
CA PRO A 361 -22.09 -5.34 -0.15
C PRO A 361 -21.24 -4.65 0.92
N GLY A 362 -21.77 -3.56 1.47
CA GLY A 362 -21.10 -2.78 2.53
C GLY A 362 -20.01 -1.82 2.06
N LEU A 363 -19.69 -1.77 0.75
CA LEU A 363 -18.69 -0.86 0.19
C LEU A 363 -19.02 0.60 0.52
N ALA A 364 -18.02 1.33 1.02
CA ALA A 364 -18.10 2.75 1.31
C ALA A 364 -18.39 3.56 0.02
N GLU A 365 -18.96 4.75 0.19
CA GLU A 365 -19.16 5.67 -0.93
C GLU A 365 -17.82 6.06 -1.57
N HIS A 366 -16.74 6.15 -0.79
CA HIS A 366 -15.38 6.42 -1.27
C HIS A 366 -14.51 5.18 -1.11
N PHE A 367 -13.80 4.79 -2.16
CA PHE A 367 -12.90 3.64 -2.09
C PHE A 367 -11.74 3.77 -3.07
N LEU A 368 -10.68 3.00 -2.83
CA LEU A 368 -9.57 2.84 -3.74
C LEU A 368 -9.72 1.52 -4.49
N HIS A 369 -9.58 1.54 -5.82
CA HIS A 369 -9.38 0.33 -6.60
C HIS A 369 -7.91 0.19 -6.98
N LEU A 370 -7.33 -0.99 -6.76
CA LEU A 370 -5.93 -1.29 -7.05
C LEU A 370 -5.81 -2.64 -7.77
N ASP A 371 -4.88 -2.71 -8.71
CA ASP A 371 -4.35 -3.98 -9.21
C ASP A 371 -3.40 -4.59 -8.17
N ASP A 372 -3.21 -5.91 -8.20
CA ASP A 372 -2.33 -6.66 -7.30
C ASP A 372 -0.85 -6.26 -7.41
N ASN A 373 -0.42 -5.80 -8.58
CA ASN A 373 0.94 -5.35 -8.88
C ASN A 373 1.21 -3.85 -8.59
N VAL A 374 0.23 -3.15 -7.98
CA VAL A 374 0.37 -1.76 -7.52
C VAL A 374 0.66 -1.75 -6.03
N LEU A 375 1.75 -1.09 -5.62
CA LEU A 375 2.18 -0.97 -4.23
C LEU A 375 2.15 0.49 -3.77
N LEU A 376 1.77 0.73 -2.51
CA LEU A 376 2.12 1.98 -1.86
C LEU A 376 3.62 2.00 -1.55
N GLY A 377 4.31 3.06 -1.96
CA GLY A 377 5.75 3.19 -1.81
C GLY A 377 6.19 3.76 -0.45
N ARG A 378 5.31 4.49 0.22
CA ARG A 378 5.55 5.17 1.51
C ARG A 378 4.22 5.51 2.19
N PRO A 379 4.19 5.88 3.47
CA PRO A 379 2.94 6.27 4.12
C PRO A 379 2.25 7.45 3.42
N VAL A 380 0.97 7.27 3.14
CA VAL A 380 0.08 8.25 2.49
C VAL A 380 -1.10 8.56 3.41
N LEU A 381 -1.76 9.69 3.17
CA LEU A 381 -2.93 10.13 3.93
C LEU A 381 -4.17 10.06 3.02
N PRO A 382 -5.40 10.00 3.56
CA PRO A 382 -6.62 10.00 2.75
C PRO A 382 -6.68 11.15 1.74
N ARG A 383 -6.15 12.32 2.14
CA ARG A 383 -6.06 13.51 1.30
C ARG A 383 -5.19 13.37 0.05
N THR A 384 -4.38 12.31 -0.06
CA THR A 384 -3.66 11.98 -1.30
C THR A 384 -4.65 11.63 -2.41
N PHE A 385 -5.78 11.01 -2.06
CA PHE A 385 -6.77 10.46 -2.99
C PHE A 385 -8.10 11.22 -2.98
N PHE A 386 -8.44 11.89 -1.89
CA PHE A 386 -9.71 12.60 -1.75
C PHE A 386 -9.52 14.02 -1.23
N HIS A 387 -10.47 14.91 -1.53
CA HIS A 387 -10.62 16.16 -0.78
C HIS A 387 -11.58 15.96 0.40
N PRO A 388 -11.45 16.77 1.47
CA PRO A 388 -12.36 16.74 2.63
C PRO A 388 -13.85 16.91 2.28
N ASN A 389 -14.15 17.61 1.19
CA ASN A 389 -15.51 17.78 0.68
C ASN A 389 -16.03 16.60 -0.17
N GLY A 390 -15.29 15.50 -0.24
CA GLY A 390 -15.71 14.27 -0.92
C GLY A 390 -15.34 14.17 -2.40
N LEU A 391 -14.63 15.16 -2.98
CA LEU A 391 -14.14 15.06 -4.36
C LEU A 391 -13.02 14.02 -4.46
N THR A 392 -13.04 13.20 -5.51
CA THR A 392 -11.93 12.27 -5.79
C THR A 392 -10.78 12.96 -6.52
N LYS A 393 -9.58 12.41 -6.39
CA LYS A 393 -8.40 12.83 -7.15
C LYS A 393 -8.02 11.76 -8.15
N PHE A 394 -7.75 12.18 -9.37
CA PHE A 394 -7.23 11.30 -10.42
C PHE A 394 -5.88 11.78 -10.92
N PHE A 395 -5.13 10.88 -11.55
CA PHE A 395 -3.71 11.10 -11.85
C PHE A 395 -3.45 10.88 -13.34
N PRO A 396 -3.68 11.89 -14.20
CA PRO A 396 -3.46 11.74 -15.63
C PRO A 396 -1.97 11.50 -15.94
N SER A 397 -1.72 10.68 -16.97
CA SER A 397 -0.41 10.42 -17.51
C SER A 397 -0.21 11.23 -18.79
N ARG A 398 0.52 12.35 -18.70
CA ARG A 398 0.88 13.17 -19.87
C ARG A 398 1.70 12.42 -20.93
N ARG A 399 2.29 11.27 -20.57
CA ARG A 399 3.06 10.43 -21.49
C ARG A 399 2.18 9.41 -22.24
N ASN A 400 1.02 9.06 -21.68
CA ASN A 400 0.12 8.07 -22.27
C ASN A 400 -1.10 8.81 -22.82
N GLN A 401 -0.93 9.36 -24.01
CA GLN A 401 -2.04 9.97 -24.74
C GLN A 401 -2.94 8.88 -25.33
N ILE A 402 -4.20 9.24 -25.54
CA ILE A 402 -5.15 8.37 -26.24
C ILE A 402 -5.00 8.68 -27.73
N ASP A 403 -4.58 7.70 -28.52
CA ASP A 403 -4.38 7.87 -29.96
C ASP A 403 -5.69 8.25 -30.67
N LEU A 404 -5.58 9.04 -31.75
CA LEU A 404 -6.73 9.43 -32.56
C LEU A 404 -7.22 8.28 -33.44
N GLY A 405 -8.45 8.43 -33.93
CA GLY A 405 -9.11 7.44 -34.77
C GLY A 405 -10.00 6.48 -33.98
N ASP A 406 -10.59 5.56 -34.73
CA ASP A 406 -11.52 4.55 -34.22
C ASP A 406 -10.76 3.43 -33.50
N PRO A 407 -11.38 2.76 -32.50
CA PRO A 407 -10.83 1.57 -31.86
C PRO A 407 -10.76 0.46 -32.90
N ALA A 408 -9.63 -0.22 -32.94
CA ALA A 408 -9.37 -1.32 -33.85
C ALA A 408 -8.92 -2.57 -33.08
N TYR A 409 -9.11 -3.74 -33.67
CA TYR A 409 -8.58 -5.01 -33.13
C TYR A 409 -7.05 -5.05 -33.04
N THR A 410 -6.36 -4.16 -33.74
CA THR A 410 -4.90 -4.02 -33.69
C THR A 410 -4.42 -3.08 -32.56
N ASP A 411 -5.33 -2.34 -31.93
CA ASP A 411 -4.97 -1.54 -30.76
C ASP A 411 -4.68 -2.46 -29.58
N ALA A 412 -3.76 -2.03 -28.71
CA ALA A 412 -3.66 -2.64 -27.38
C ALA A 412 -5.03 -2.51 -26.67
N PRO A 413 -5.51 -3.53 -25.94
CA PRO A 413 -6.85 -3.50 -25.35
C PRO A 413 -7.16 -2.24 -24.52
N VAL A 414 -6.19 -1.78 -23.72
CA VAL A 414 -6.31 -0.55 -22.93
C VAL A 414 -6.49 0.70 -23.81
N THR A 415 -5.85 0.74 -24.97
CA THR A 415 -5.96 1.84 -25.94
C THR A 415 -7.33 1.83 -26.64
N ALA A 416 -7.81 0.65 -27.06
CA ALA A 416 -9.14 0.51 -27.64
C ALA A 416 -10.22 0.98 -26.64
N ALA A 417 -10.13 0.53 -25.38
CA ALA A 417 -11.04 0.93 -24.32
C ALA A 417 -10.99 2.44 -24.03
N ALA A 418 -9.80 3.05 -24.05
CA ALA A 418 -9.65 4.49 -23.91
C ALA A 418 -10.28 5.29 -25.06
N LYS A 419 -10.19 4.78 -26.30
CA LYS A 419 -10.88 5.37 -27.47
C LYS A 419 -12.39 5.27 -27.34
N ASN A 420 -12.92 4.14 -26.84
CA ASN A 420 -14.36 4.00 -26.54
C ASN A 420 -14.83 4.97 -25.46
N ASN A 421 -14.08 5.09 -24.36
CA ASN A 421 -14.35 6.08 -23.33
C ASN A 421 -14.40 7.50 -23.90
N ARG A 422 -13.46 7.84 -24.78
CA ARG A 422 -13.46 9.15 -25.46
C ARG A 422 -14.74 9.39 -26.24
N ARG A 423 -15.20 8.41 -27.02
CA ARG A 423 -16.44 8.52 -27.80
C ARG A 423 -17.65 8.69 -26.89
N LEU A 424 -17.76 7.90 -25.83
CA LEU A 424 -18.85 7.99 -24.86
C LEU A 424 -18.87 9.37 -24.19
N ILE A 425 -17.72 9.85 -23.72
CA ILE A 425 -17.61 11.19 -23.11
C ILE A 425 -17.94 12.30 -24.12
N ALA A 426 -17.51 12.19 -25.37
CA ALA A 426 -17.83 13.16 -26.41
C ALA A 426 -19.34 13.23 -26.68
N ARG A 427 -20.01 12.07 -26.82
CA ARG A 427 -21.47 12.00 -26.98
C ARG A 427 -22.21 12.57 -25.78
N ARG A 428 -21.76 12.25 -24.56
CA ARG A 428 -22.48 12.60 -23.33
C ARG A 428 -22.28 14.05 -22.87
N PHE A 429 -21.09 14.59 -23.05
CA PHE A 429 -20.69 15.87 -22.46
C PHE A 429 -20.26 16.91 -23.51
N GLY A 430 -20.17 16.57 -24.79
CA GLY A 430 -19.65 17.47 -25.83
C GLY A 430 -18.19 17.86 -25.58
N ARG A 431 -17.39 16.95 -25.01
CA ARG A 431 -15.99 17.16 -24.64
C ARG A 431 -15.14 15.96 -25.05
N VAL A 432 -13.88 16.20 -25.38
CA VAL A 432 -12.93 15.15 -25.79
C VAL A 432 -11.85 15.00 -24.74
N ILE A 433 -11.52 13.76 -24.40
CA ILE A 433 -10.43 13.41 -23.49
C ILE A 433 -9.19 12.98 -24.28
N SER A 434 -8.00 13.25 -23.77
CA SER A 434 -6.73 13.00 -24.48
C SER A 434 -5.72 12.19 -23.69
N GLU A 435 -5.94 11.97 -22.40
CA GLU A 435 -4.96 11.37 -21.50
C GLU A 435 -5.55 10.13 -20.82
N GLN A 436 -4.73 9.08 -20.74
CA GLN A 436 -4.97 7.93 -19.86
C GLN A 436 -4.50 8.25 -18.43
N MET A 437 -4.84 7.39 -17.48
CA MET A 437 -4.42 7.53 -16.09
C MET A 437 -3.07 6.85 -15.84
N LYS A 438 -2.33 7.33 -14.85
CA LYS A 438 -1.23 6.56 -14.27
C LYS A 438 -1.81 5.34 -13.56
N HIS A 439 -1.15 4.19 -13.68
CA HIS A 439 -1.46 2.98 -12.91
C HIS A 439 -1.06 3.18 -11.45
N ALA A 440 -1.99 3.77 -10.71
CA ALA A 440 -1.91 4.11 -9.30
C ALA A 440 -3.25 3.75 -8.67
N PRO A 441 -3.38 3.71 -7.33
CA PRO A 441 -4.67 3.49 -6.71
C PRO A 441 -5.72 4.47 -7.25
N TYR A 442 -6.78 3.94 -7.85
CA TYR A 442 -7.85 4.73 -8.44
C TYR A 442 -8.83 5.14 -7.35
N ALA A 443 -8.95 6.44 -7.09
CA ALA A 443 -9.90 6.98 -6.12
C ALA A 443 -11.29 7.07 -6.75
N LEU A 444 -12.20 6.23 -6.30
CA LEU A 444 -13.52 6.05 -6.90
C LEU A 444 -14.64 6.42 -5.93
N ARG A 445 -15.81 6.69 -6.53
CA ARG A 445 -17.07 6.87 -5.82
C ARG A 445 -18.06 5.82 -6.27
N ARG A 446 -18.65 5.11 -5.31
CA ARG A 446 -19.64 4.05 -5.56
C ARG A 446 -20.83 4.58 -6.35
N SER A 447 -21.38 5.73 -5.93
CA SER A 447 -22.51 6.37 -6.62
C SER A 447 -22.22 6.75 -8.07
N VAL A 448 -20.99 7.16 -8.40
CA VAL A 448 -20.63 7.55 -9.77
C VAL A 448 -20.46 6.32 -10.67
N LEU A 449 -19.91 5.21 -10.16
CA LEU A 449 -19.88 3.95 -10.92
C LEU A 449 -21.30 3.45 -11.20
N ALA A 450 -22.20 3.53 -10.22
CA ALA A 450 -23.61 3.19 -10.40
C ALA A 450 -24.28 4.11 -11.44
N GLU A 451 -24.00 5.42 -11.41
CA GLU A 451 -24.48 6.38 -12.43
C GLU A 451 -24.00 6.00 -13.83
N ILE A 452 -22.71 5.71 -14.00
CA ILE A 452 -22.15 5.30 -15.30
C ILE A 452 -22.83 4.02 -15.81
N CYS A 453 -23.01 3.03 -14.94
CA CYS A 453 -23.66 1.77 -15.29
C CYS A 453 -25.14 1.96 -15.67
N ALA A 454 -25.83 2.91 -15.05
CA ALA A 454 -27.23 3.22 -15.36
C ALA A 454 -27.37 4.03 -16.66
N VAL A 455 -26.46 4.99 -16.91
CA VAL A 455 -26.55 5.91 -18.06
C VAL A 455 -26.00 5.29 -19.34
N ALA A 456 -24.93 4.52 -19.26
CA ALA A 456 -24.31 3.82 -20.40
C ALA A 456 -24.65 2.32 -20.37
N SER A 457 -25.89 1.98 -20.04
CA SER A 457 -26.29 0.60 -19.74
C SER A 457 -26.07 -0.37 -20.89
N GLU A 458 -26.23 0.09 -22.14
CA GLU A 458 -26.00 -0.72 -23.34
C GLU A 458 -24.51 -1.04 -23.52
N GLU A 459 -23.64 -0.04 -23.49
CA GLU A 459 -22.19 -0.25 -23.64
C GLU A 459 -21.58 -1.03 -22.45
N ILE A 460 -22.15 -0.86 -21.25
CA ILE A 460 -21.75 -1.61 -20.06
C ILE A 460 -22.23 -3.06 -20.15
N ALA A 461 -23.45 -3.31 -20.62
CA ALA A 461 -23.94 -4.66 -20.86
C ALA A 461 -23.10 -5.38 -21.93
N GLU A 462 -22.67 -4.67 -22.98
CA GLU A 462 -21.77 -5.21 -23.99
C GLU A 462 -20.40 -5.56 -23.40
N THR A 463 -19.78 -4.64 -22.65
CA THR A 463 -18.49 -4.91 -21.97
C THR A 463 -18.58 -6.14 -21.06
N ARG A 464 -19.70 -6.32 -20.34
CA ARG A 464 -19.95 -7.48 -19.44
C ARG A 464 -20.15 -8.80 -20.17
N ARG A 465 -20.45 -8.79 -21.47
CA ARG A 465 -20.64 -10.00 -22.28
C ARG A 465 -19.33 -10.60 -22.77
N HIS A 466 -18.24 -9.83 -22.76
CA HIS A 466 -16.96 -10.33 -23.21
C HIS A 466 -16.22 -11.09 -22.10
N PRO A 467 -15.96 -12.40 -22.27
CA PRO A 467 -15.19 -13.18 -21.30
C PRO A 467 -13.70 -12.79 -21.29
N PHE A 468 -13.19 -12.23 -22.39
CA PHE A 468 -11.83 -11.71 -22.53
C PHE A 468 -11.88 -10.24 -22.95
N ARG A 469 -10.74 -9.54 -22.85
CA ARG A 469 -10.65 -8.15 -23.30
C ARG A 469 -11.06 -8.04 -24.78
N HIS A 470 -11.88 -7.05 -25.08
CA HIS A 470 -12.44 -6.84 -26.42
C HIS A 470 -12.31 -5.37 -26.84
N PRO A 471 -12.09 -5.07 -28.15
CA PRO A 471 -11.95 -3.67 -28.59
C PRO A 471 -13.18 -2.79 -28.41
N ALA A 472 -14.35 -3.37 -28.11
CA ALA A 472 -15.57 -2.63 -27.77
C ALA A 472 -15.69 -2.32 -26.27
N ASP A 473 -14.77 -2.80 -25.42
CA ASP A 473 -14.84 -2.60 -23.97
C ASP A 473 -14.70 -1.15 -23.55
N LEU A 474 -15.24 -0.83 -22.38
CA LEU A 474 -14.98 0.41 -21.66
C LEU A 474 -13.99 0.17 -20.52
N SER A 475 -12.98 1.03 -20.37
CA SER A 475 -12.12 1.02 -19.17
C SER A 475 -12.77 1.85 -18.07
N ILE A 476 -13.61 1.20 -17.27
CA ILE A 476 -14.61 1.87 -16.41
C ILE A 476 -13.94 2.52 -15.20
N ALA A 477 -13.29 1.72 -14.35
CA ALA A 477 -12.69 2.19 -13.11
C ALA A 477 -11.38 2.93 -13.38
N SER A 478 -10.56 2.41 -14.30
CA SER A 478 -9.23 2.94 -14.62
C SER A 478 -9.24 4.20 -15.49
N GLY A 479 -10.35 4.53 -16.17
CA GLY A 479 -10.42 5.67 -17.10
C GLY A 479 -11.73 6.46 -17.06
N LEU A 480 -12.85 5.82 -17.42
CA LEU A 480 -14.14 6.45 -17.64
C LEU A 480 -14.63 7.20 -16.40
N HIS A 481 -14.57 6.56 -15.23
CA HIS A 481 -15.00 7.13 -13.96
C HIS A 481 -14.37 8.49 -13.67
N HIS A 482 -13.06 8.61 -13.89
CA HIS A 482 -12.31 9.81 -13.57
C HIS A 482 -12.70 10.99 -14.46
N HIS A 483 -12.78 10.75 -15.77
CA HIS A 483 -13.20 11.77 -16.74
C HIS A 483 -14.67 12.15 -16.57
N TRP A 484 -15.55 11.17 -16.31
CA TRP A 484 -16.95 11.41 -16.00
C TRP A 484 -17.11 12.28 -14.75
N SER A 485 -16.43 11.90 -13.66
CA SER A 485 -16.46 12.64 -12.40
C SER A 485 -15.92 14.06 -12.56
N TYR A 486 -14.85 14.25 -13.33
CA TYR A 486 -14.28 15.57 -13.60
C TYR A 486 -15.28 16.48 -14.31
N LEU A 487 -15.94 15.98 -15.37
CA LEU A 487 -16.93 16.74 -16.14
C LEU A 487 -18.23 17.00 -15.36
N ARG A 488 -18.53 16.18 -14.35
CA ARG A 488 -19.62 16.39 -13.38
C ARG A 488 -19.24 17.28 -12.20
N GLY A 489 -17.99 17.73 -12.10
CA GLY A 489 -17.50 18.54 -10.97
C GLY A 489 -17.33 17.76 -9.66
N THR A 490 -17.22 16.42 -9.72
CA THR A 490 -17.06 15.53 -8.56
C THR A 490 -15.65 14.94 -8.41
N ALA A 491 -14.72 15.28 -9.31
CA ALA A 491 -13.31 14.93 -9.23
C ALA A 491 -12.39 16.07 -9.69
N VAL A 492 -11.13 16.03 -9.26
CA VAL A 492 -10.10 16.98 -9.67
C VAL A 492 -8.78 16.27 -9.98
N PRO A 493 -7.98 16.74 -10.94
CA PRO A 493 -6.65 16.20 -11.16
C PRO A 493 -5.73 16.50 -9.97
N GLY A 494 -4.94 15.52 -9.54
CA GLY A 494 -4.00 15.63 -8.43
C GLY A 494 -2.58 15.25 -8.83
N PRO A 495 -1.56 15.67 -8.05
CA PRO A 495 -0.22 15.11 -8.18
C PRO A 495 -0.09 13.80 -7.39
N ILE A 496 0.64 12.84 -7.96
CA ILE A 496 1.14 11.65 -7.26
C ILE A 496 2.55 11.33 -7.74
N ARG A 497 3.46 11.04 -6.81
CA ARG A 497 4.80 10.53 -7.16
C ARG A 497 4.67 9.04 -7.49
N HIS A 498 4.55 8.75 -8.77
CA HIS A 498 4.36 7.41 -9.31
C HIS A 498 5.62 6.95 -10.04
N LEU A 499 6.05 5.72 -9.76
CA LEU A 499 7.06 5.01 -10.53
C LEU A 499 6.39 3.82 -11.22
N HIS A 500 6.66 3.66 -12.51
CA HIS A 500 6.36 2.45 -13.25
C HIS A 500 7.68 1.85 -13.75
N THR A 501 7.82 0.54 -13.62
CA THR A 501 8.93 -0.21 -14.20
C THR A 501 8.43 -1.56 -14.67
N ASP A 502 8.83 -1.93 -15.88
CA ASP A 502 8.76 -3.30 -16.36
C ASP A 502 9.95 -4.07 -15.76
N LEU A 503 9.73 -5.29 -15.30
CA LEU A 503 10.80 -6.12 -14.71
C LEU A 503 11.82 -6.61 -15.75
N ALA A 504 11.44 -6.66 -17.02
CA ALA A 504 12.35 -6.94 -18.13
C ALA A 504 13.18 -5.71 -18.54
N ASP A 505 12.84 -4.49 -18.08
CA ASP A 505 13.63 -3.29 -18.37
C ASP A 505 15.05 -3.42 -17.79
N PRO A 506 16.12 -3.24 -18.59
CA PRO A 506 17.49 -3.22 -18.10
C PRO A 506 17.77 -2.22 -16.97
N GLN A 507 16.92 -1.21 -16.77
CA GLN A 507 17.00 -0.24 -15.67
C GLN A 507 16.27 -0.69 -14.39
N ALA A 508 15.43 -1.73 -14.42
CA ALA A 508 14.67 -2.19 -13.28
C ALA A 508 15.52 -2.40 -12.01
N PRO A 509 16.69 -3.09 -12.05
CA PRO A 509 17.54 -3.25 -10.86
C PRO A 509 17.97 -1.93 -10.21
N VAL A 510 18.24 -0.92 -11.03
CA VAL A 510 18.68 0.41 -10.58
C VAL A 510 17.52 1.14 -9.90
N LEU A 511 16.33 1.08 -10.50
CA LEU A 511 15.11 1.69 -9.96
C LEU A 511 14.67 1.03 -8.65
N LEU A 512 14.67 -0.30 -8.58
CA LEU A 512 14.32 -1.05 -7.36
C LEU A 512 15.32 -0.78 -6.23
N ASN A 513 16.63 -0.70 -6.52
CA ASN A 513 17.62 -0.31 -5.53
C ASN A 513 17.47 1.17 -5.10
N HIS A 514 17.06 2.08 -6.01
CA HIS A 514 16.72 3.45 -5.62
C HIS A 514 15.54 3.46 -4.63
N LEU A 515 14.48 2.70 -4.89
CA LEU A 515 13.35 2.57 -3.98
C LEU A 515 13.80 2.10 -2.60
N LEU A 516 14.58 1.01 -2.50
CA LEU A 516 15.08 0.48 -1.21
C LEU A 516 15.84 1.54 -0.38
N ASN A 517 16.58 2.43 -1.04
CA ASN A 517 17.37 3.46 -0.36
C ASN A 517 16.57 4.70 0.03
N TRP A 518 15.58 5.10 -0.76
CA TRP A 518 14.96 6.43 -0.65
C TRP A 518 13.48 6.42 -0.31
N ARG A 519 12.74 5.38 -0.73
CA ARG A 519 11.28 5.24 -0.47
C ARG A 519 10.50 6.53 -0.76
N ASP A 520 10.85 7.20 -1.86
CA ASP A 520 10.42 8.58 -2.13
C ASP A 520 9.26 8.68 -3.14
N TYR A 521 8.68 7.55 -3.53
CA TYR A 521 7.47 7.45 -4.35
C TYR A 521 6.24 7.13 -3.49
N ASP A 522 5.10 7.71 -3.86
CA ASP A 522 3.78 7.43 -3.25
C ASP A 522 3.28 6.05 -3.67
N THR A 523 3.46 5.71 -4.94
CA THR A 523 2.98 4.48 -5.55
C THR A 523 4.02 3.92 -6.52
N VAL A 524 4.09 2.59 -6.61
CA VAL A 524 4.98 1.85 -7.50
C VAL A 524 4.14 0.81 -8.24
N HIS A 525 4.18 0.84 -9.56
CA HIS A 525 3.58 -0.17 -10.42
C HIS A 525 4.70 -1.03 -11.01
N LEU A 526 4.67 -2.33 -10.71
CA LEU A 526 5.63 -3.32 -11.20
C LEU A 526 4.96 -4.16 -12.30
N SER A 527 5.30 -3.91 -13.55
CA SER A 527 4.72 -4.67 -14.66
C SER A 527 5.54 -5.92 -14.93
N ASP A 528 4.83 -7.01 -15.21
CA ASP A 528 5.32 -8.35 -15.51
C ASP A 528 5.31 -8.66 -17.02
N SER A 529 5.30 -7.63 -17.88
CA SER A 529 5.34 -7.76 -19.34
C SER A 529 6.72 -8.22 -19.83
N ILE A 530 7.08 -9.47 -19.53
CA ILE A 530 8.37 -10.05 -19.86
C ILE A 530 8.35 -10.48 -21.34
N PRO A 531 9.15 -9.84 -22.23
CA PRO A 531 9.20 -10.22 -23.65
C PRO A 531 9.77 -11.62 -23.85
N ALA A 532 9.40 -12.27 -24.96
CA ALA A 532 9.97 -13.55 -25.35
C ALA A 532 11.50 -13.46 -25.45
N GLY A 533 12.22 -14.36 -24.76
CA GLY A 533 13.69 -14.38 -24.72
C GLY A 533 14.34 -13.59 -23.57
N ALA A 534 13.55 -12.91 -22.73
CA ALA A 534 14.07 -12.30 -21.50
C ALA A 534 14.29 -13.35 -20.39
N ASP A 535 15.26 -13.08 -19.50
CA ASP A 535 15.63 -13.94 -18.38
C ASP A 535 14.59 -13.85 -17.25
N ARG A 536 13.56 -14.70 -17.35
CA ARG A 536 12.41 -14.72 -16.45
C ARG A 536 12.80 -15.08 -15.02
N GLU A 537 13.56 -16.15 -14.83
CA GLU A 537 13.98 -16.60 -13.49
C GLU A 537 14.72 -15.49 -12.72
N ARG A 538 15.55 -14.72 -13.44
CA ARG A 538 16.23 -13.56 -12.86
C ARG A 538 15.26 -12.44 -12.49
N ALA A 539 14.28 -12.14 -13.33
CA ALA A 539 13.25 -11.13 -13.04
C ALA A 539 12.45 -11.51 -11.79
N ASP A 540 12.02 -12.77 -11.72
CA ASP A 540 11.24 -13.33 -10.62
C ASP A 540 12.04 -13.29 -9.30
N THR A 541 13.30 -13.73 -9.33
CA THR A 541 14.22 -13.67 -8.18
C THR A 541 14.44 -12.23 -7.71
N MET A 542 14.62 -11.30 -8.65
CA MET A 542 14.79 -9.88 -8.34
C MET A 542 13.53 -9.30 -7.68
N LEU A 543 12.35 -9.60 -8.21
CA LEU A 543 11.08 -9.13 -7.67
C LEU A 543 10.86 -9.66 -6.25
N ARG A 544 10.97 -10.98 -6.03
CA ARG A 544 10.81 -11.60 -4.70
C ARG A 544 11.78 -11.00 -3.68
N SER A 545 13.06 -10.84 -4.05
CA SER A 545 14.06 -10.19 -3.19
C SER A 545 13.70 -8.74 -2.90
N PHE A 546 13.31 -7.96 -3.90
CA PHE A 546 12.89 -6.58 -3.70
C PHE A 546 11.69 -6.47 -2.75
N LEU A 547 10.61 -7.22 -3.00
CA LEU A 547 9.38 -7.17 -2.21
C LEU A 547 9.64 -7.53 -0.73
N ALA A 548 10.36 -8.62 -0.47
CA ALA A 548 10.72 -9.06 0.88
C ALA A 548 11.52 -8.00 1.66
N ARG A 549 12.39 -7.25 0.97
CA ARG A 549 13.22 -6.19 1.57
C ARG A 549 12.46 -4.88 1.71
N TYR A 550 11.61 -4.56 0.73
CA TYR A 550 10.84 -3.32 0.70
C TYR A 550 9.70 -3.35 1.71
N LEU A 551 9.03 -4.49 1.88
CA LEU A 551 7.85 -4.70 2.72
C LEU A 551 8.05 -5.92 3.66
N PRO A 552 9.01 -5.83 4.61
CA PRO A 552 9.39 -6.95 5.46
C PRO A 552 8.39 -7.26 6.57
N VAL A 553 7.52 -6.31 6.92
CA VAL A 553 6.55 -6.46 8.00
C VAL A 553 5.33 -7.21 7.48
N ARG A 554 4.99 -8.32 8.12
CA ARG A 554 3.82 -9.13 7.80
C ARG A 554 2.54 -8.37 8.09
N SER A 555 1.54 -8.51 7.23
CA SER A 555 0.21 -7.98 7.49
C SER A 555 -0.56 -8.91 8.45
N PRO A 556 -1.63 -8.41 9.11
CA PRO A 556 -2.47 -9.22 9.98
C PRO A 556 -3.24 -10.33 9.25
N TRP A 557 -3.33 -10.25 7.92
CA TRP A 557 -4.07 -11.20 7.08
C TRP A 557 -3.23 -12.37 6.59
N GLU A 558 -2.04 -12.61 7.17
CA GLU A 558 -1.17 -13.70 6.76
C GLU A 558 -1.12 -14.83 7.78
N VAL A 559 -1.40 -16.06 7.34
CA VAL A 559 -1.27 -17.27 8.19
C VAL A 559 0.19 -17.55 8.54
N THR A 560 0.47 -18.31 9.60
CA THR A 560 1.87 -18.65 9.94
C THR A 560 2.56 -19.45 8.83
N ALA A 561 3.89 -19.46 8.82
CA ALA A 561 4.66 -20.21 7.82
C ALA A 561 4.36 -21.71 7.87
N GLU A 562 4.06 -22.26 9.05
CA GLU A 562 3.64 -23.67 9.17
C GLU A 562 2.29 -23.92 8.47
N VAL A 563 1.32 -23.02 8.66
CA VAL A 563 -0.01 -23.13 8.02
C VAL A 563 0.09 -22.89 6.51
N GLU A 564 0.92 -21.95 6.07
CA GLU A 564 1.17 -21.72 4.65
C GLU A 564 1.79 -22.96 3.99
N ALA A 565 2.71 -23.65 4.68
CA ALA A 565 3.33 -24.88 4.21
C ALA A 565 2.34 -26.04 4.11
N THR A 566 1.42 -26.20 5.07
CA THR A 566 0.39 -27.25 4.99
C THR A 566 -0.60 -27.01 3.85
N ARG A 567 -0.91 -25.74 3.55
CA ARG A 567 -1.76 -25.33 2.43
C ARG A 567 -1.08 -25.41 1.05
N ALA A 568 0.25 -25.59 0.99
CA ALA A 568 0.99 -25.56 -0.27
C ALA A 568 0.61 -26.68 -1.25
N HIS A 569 -0.05 -27.74 -0.78
CA HIS A 569 -0.53 -28.85 -1.59
C HIS A 569 -1.94 -28.66 -2.16
N GLN A 570 -2.58 -27.53 -1.86
CA GLN A 570 -3.95 -27.20 -2.27
C GLN A 570 -3.92 -26.01 -3.25
N SER A 571 -4.74 -26.07 -4.29
CA SER A 571 -4.99 -24.93 -5.18
C SER A 571 -5.80 -23.84 -4.49
N ALA A 572 -5.76 -22.61 -5.02
CA ALA A 572 -6.53 -21.49 -4.48
C ALA A 572 -8.04 -21.73 -4.50
N THR A 573 -8.56 -22.43 -5.52
CA THR A 573 -9.96 -22.87 -5.60
C THR A 573 -10.31 -23.91 -4.54
N GLU A 574 -9.47 -24.92 -4.33
CA GLU A 574 -9.70 -25.95 -3.29
C GLU A 574 -9.70 -25.33 -1.88
N LEU A 575 -8.79 -24.39 -1.63
CA LEU A 575 -8.75 -23.62 -0.38
C LEU A 575 -10.02 -22.80 -0.16
N ALA A 576 -10.56 -22.17 -1.21
CA ALA A 576 -11.81 -21.43 -1.11
C ALA A 576 -12.96 -22.32 -0.64
N HIS A 577 -13.09 -23.54 -1.19
CA HIS A 577 -14.11 -24.49 -0.74
C HIS A 577 -13.94 -24.92 0.72
N LEU A 578 -12.70 -25.12 1.16
CA LEU A 578 -12.40 -25.55 2.53
C LEU A 578 -12.66 -24.44 3.56
N LEU A 579 -12.27 -23.21 3.23
CA LEU A 579 -12.32 -22.07 4.16
C LEU A 579 -13.66 -21.33 4.12
N GLN A 580 -14.45 -21.50 3.06
CA GLN A 580 -15.76 -20.86 2.88
C GLN A 580 -16.84 -21.88 2.45
N PRO A 581 -17.20 -22.88 3.29
CA PRO A 581 -18.03 -24.03 2.92
C PRO A 581 -19.51 -23.73 2.56
N GLY A 582 -19.89 -22.46 2.35
CA GLY A 582 -21.24 -22.02 1.96
C GLY A 582 -21.33 -21.39 0.56
N VAL A 583 -20.20 -21.20 -0.15
CA VAL A 583 -20.20 -20.69 -1.53
C VAL A 583 -20.39 -21.90 -2.45
N SER A 584 -21.62 -22.17 -2.88
CA SER A 584 -21.99 -23.37 -3.62
C SER A 584 -21.28 -23.46 -4.97
N THR A 585 -20.18 -24.22 -5.09
CA THR A 585 -19.68 -24.68 -6.39
C THR A 585 -20.50 -25.87 -6.87
N GLY A 586 -21.72 -25.57 -7.30
CA GLY A 586 -22.62 -26.54 -7.92
C GLY A 586 -22.22 -26.77 -9.38
N GLY A 587 -21.56 -27.89 -9.64
CA GLY A 587 -21.21 -28.38 -10.97
C GLY A 587 -20.35 -29.64 -10.92
N GLY A 588 -20.78 -30.64 -10.14
CA GLY A 588 -20.09 -31.92 -10.06
C GLY A 588 -20.18 -32.69 -11.37
N VAL A 589 -19.04 -32.91 -12.01
CA VAL A 589 -18.78 -34.16 -12.74
C VAL A 589 -17.97 -35.03 -11.78
N PRO A 590 -18.39 -36.27 -11.44
CA PRO A 590 -17.62 -37.11 -10.53
C PRO A 590 -16.27 -37.44 -11.18
N LEU A 591 -15.18 -37.14 -10.48
CA LEU A 591 -13.84 -37.61 -10.82
C LEU A 591 -13.81 -39.14 -10.73
N ALA A 592 -13.88 -39.82 -11.88
CA ALA A 592 -13.51 -41.22 -11.98
C ALA A 592 -12.00 -41.34 -11.71
N ARG A 593 -11.62 -42.14 -10.70
CA ARG A 593 -10.23 -42.55 -10.49
C ARG A 593 -9.79 -43.45 -11.65
N PRO A 594 -8.55 -43.35 -12.16
CA PRO A 594 -8.05 -44.29 -13.14
C PRO A 594 -7.92 -45.68 -12.50
N GLY A 595 -8.57 -46.67 -13.11
CA GLY A 595 -8.67 -48.03 -12.62
C GLY A 595 -7.32 -48.75 -12.56
N GLN A 596 -7.07 -49.41 -11.44
CA GLN A 596 -6.21 -50.59 -11.38
C GLN A 596 -7.10 -51.81 -11.67
N ASN A 597 -6.74 -52.52 -12.74
CA ASN A 597 -7.19 -53.89 -13.00
C ASN A 597 -6.68 -54.81 -11.88
N ASP A 598 -7.55 -55.63 -11.32
CA ASP A 598 -7.21 -57.04 -11.07
C ASP A 598 -8.47 -57.91 -11.02
N PRO A 599 -8.40 -59.19 -11.46
CA PRO A 599 -9.55 -60.02 -11.77
C PRO A 599 -9.97 -60.91 -10.59
N ALA A 600 -11.09 -61.60 -10.80
CA ALA A 600 -11.61 -62.74 -10.03
C ALA A 600 -12.46 -62.41 -8.80
N THR A 601 -13.78 -62.52 -8.94
CA THR A 601 -14.53 -63.71 -8.49
C THR A 601 -16.02 -63.56 -8.83
N ARG A 602 -16.57 -64.53 -9.59
CA ARG A 602 -18.02 -64.83 -9.60
C ARG A 602 -18.37 -65.53 -8.29
N PRO A 603 -19.61 -65.39 -7.77
CA PRO A 603 -20.63 -66.36 -8.14
C PRO A 603 -22.03 -65.78 -8.41
N THR A 604 -22.67 -66.42 -9.38
CA THR A 604 -24.09 -66.75 -9.57
C THR A 604 -25.08 -66.46 -8.43
N GLY A 605 -26.22 -65.87 -8.80
CA GLY A 605 -27.46 -65.86 -8.01
C GLY A 605 -28.63 -65.22 -8.77
N LEU A 606 -29.31 -66.00 -9.60
CA LEU A 606 -30.59 -65.69 -10.23
C LEU A 606 -31.69 -65.47 -9.19
N LEU A 607 -32.54 -64.45 -9.38
CA LEU A 607 -34.02 -64.53 -9.47
C LEU A 607 -34.65 -63.12 -9.58
N GLN A 608 -35.57 -62.99 -10.54
CA GLN A 608 -36.42 -61.83 -10.83
C GLN A 608 -37.63 -61.74 -9.84
N PRO A 609 -38.70 -60.96 -10.09
CA PRO A 609 -38.85 -59.56 -9.68
C PRO A 609 -40.08 -59.33 -8.77
N ARG A 610 -40.08 -58.23 -8.02
CA ARG A 610 -41.28 -57.41 -7.74
C ARG A 610 -40.86 -56.06 -7.17
#